data_AF-A0A7S3SRU9-F1
#
_entry.id   AF-A0A7S3SRU9-F1
#
_cell.length_a   1.000
_cell.length_b   1.000
_cell.length_c   1.000
_cell.angle_alpha   90.00
_cell.angle_beta   90.00
_cell.angle_gamma   90.00
#
_symmetry.space_group_name_H-M   'P 1'
#
loop_
_entity.id
_entity.type
_entity.pdbx_description
1 polymer ?
#
loop_
_entity_poly.entity_id
_entity_poly.type
_entity_poly.pdbx_seq_one_letter_code
_entity_poly.pdbx_strand_id
1 'polypeptide(L)'
;VAALNGTQLIFLVTGTGVISVTCAFVTLEVLNAHPDFYEHTSGHYVGNPRSVTVIGGLLGAIIGASFMNIFDTVGDTILYCFASEQRRRSMINHEKYGDGADVEDPGFFGWLMGTEPQPVEEEGMGYAPDGLIALIDRHGR
;
A
#
# COMPACT_ATOMS: atom_id res chain seq x y z
N VAL A 1 -13.74 10.43 -6.94
CA VAL A 1 -13.43 11.16 -5.68
C VAL A 1 -14.22 10.61 -4.49
N ALA A 2 -15.55 10.49 -4.55
CA ALA A 2 -16.36 9.98 -3.42
C ALA A 2 -16.08 8.50 -3.05
N ALA A 3 -15.89 7.62 -4.03
CA ALA A 3 -15.59 6.20 -3.78
C ALA A 3 -14.22 5.98 -3.11
N LEU A 4 -13.19 6.73 -3.54
CA LEU A 4 -11.84 6.69 -2.96
C LEU A 4 -11.85 7.12 -1.49
N ASN A 5 -12.62 8.17 -1.17
CA ASN A 5 -12.71 8.72 0.18
C ASN A 5 -13.36 7.74 1.18
N GLY A 6 -14.30 6.91 0.70
CA GLY A 6 -14.95 5.89 1.52
C GLY A 6 -14.03 4.72 1.87
N THR A 7 -13.30 4.19 0.88
CA THR A 7 -12.35 3.09 1.12
C THR A 7 -11.21 3.50 2.02
N GLN A 8 -10.70 4.72 1.84
CA GLN A 8 -9.61 5.26 2.65
C GLN A 8 -10.01 5.43 4.12
N LEU A 9 -11.25 5.87 4.38
CA LEU A 9 -11.78 5.91 5.75
C LEU A 9 -11.87 4.53 6.40
N ILE A 10 -12.24 3.49 5.65
CA ILE A 10 -12.31 2.13 6.18
C ILE A 10 -10.91 1.65 6.57
N PHE A 11 -9.91 1.83 5.70
CA PHE A 11 -8.54 1.44 6.02
C PHE A 11 -7.96 2.23 7.20
N LEU A 12 -8.23 3.53 7.27
CA LEU A 12 -7.80 4.38 8.38
C LEU A 12 -8.41 3.91 9.71
N VAL A 13 -9.73 3.70 9.76
CA VAL A 13 -10.43 3.30 10.99
C VAL A 13 -10.05 1.89 11.40
N THR A 14 -10.04 0.94 10.46
CA THR A 14 -9.67 -0.45 10.74
C THR A 14 -8.21 -0.56 11.15
N GLY A 15 -7.29 0.07 10.42
CA GLY A 15 -5.86 0.03 10.71
C GLY A 15 -5.51 0.70 12.05
N THR A 16 -6.07 1.88 12.32
CA THR A 16 -5.87 2.57 13.61
C THR A 16 -6.48 1.78 14.76
N GLY A 17 -7.66 1.17 14.55
CA GLY A 17 -8.32 0.32 15.53
C GLY A 17 -7.48 -0.90 15.89
N VAL A 18 -6.94 -1.61 14.90
CA VAL A 18 -6.09 -2.79 15.11
C VAL A 18 -4.81 -2.42 15.87
N ILE A 19 -4.14 -1.33 15.51
CA ILE A 19 -2.93 -0.87 16.20
C ILE A 19 -3.24 -0.49 17.64
N SER A 20 -4.30 0.29 17.88
CA SER A 20 -4.70 0.71 19.22
C SER A 20 -5.07 -0.48 20.12
N VAL A 21 -5.85 -1.44 19.60
CA VAL A 21 -6.24 -2.66 20.32
C VAL A 21 -5.00 -3.52 20.63
N THR A 22 -4.08 -3.65 19.68
CA THR A 22 -2.85 -4.42 19.88
C THR A 22 -1.96 -3.77 20.94
N CYS A 23 -1.79 -2.44 20.91
CA CYS A 23 -1.05 -1.71 21.95
C CYS A 23 -1.69 -1.88 23.33
N ALA A 24 -3.02 -1.77 23.42
CA ALA A 24 -3.73 -1.98 24.68
C ALA A 24 -3.58 -3.42 25.19
N PHE A 25 -3.71 -4.41 24.30
CA PHE A 25 -3.56 -5.82 24.64
C PHE A 25 -2.16 -6.14 25.17
N VAL A 26 -1.11 -5.70 24.44
CA VAL A 26 0.29 -5.89 24.86
C VAL A 26 0.57 -5.19 26.20
N THR A 27 0.04 -3.98 26.40
CA THR A 27 0.20 -3.25 27.66
C THR A 27 -0.43 -4.02 28.83
N LEU A 28 -1.62 -4.58 28.63
CA LEU A 28 -2.33 -5.33 29.65
C LEU A 28 -1.60 -6.65 29.99
N GLU A 29 -1.10 -7.36 28.98
CA GLU A 29 -0.28 -8.56 29.17
C GLU A 29 1.00 -8.25 29.94
N VAL A 30 1.73 -7.18 29.60
CA VAL A 30 2.96 -6.80 30.31
C VAL A 30 2.70 -6.47 31.78
N LEU A 31 1.61 -5.73 32.07
CA LEU A 31 1.26 -5.35 33.44
C LEU A 31 0.84 -6.55 34.29
N ASN A 32 0.29 -7.60 33.69
CA ASN A 32 -0.14 -8.81 34.41
C ASN A 32 0.93 -9.91 34.47
N ALA A 33 1.81 -9.98 33.47
CA ALA A 33 2.83 -11.03 33.38
C ALA A 33 4.11 -10.70 34.15
N HIS A 34 4.43 -9.40 34.33
CA HIS A 34 5.67 -8.99 34.98
C HIS A 34 5.46 -8.63 36.46
N PRO A 35 6.16 -9.30 37.41
CA PRO A 35 5.99 -9.08 38.85
C PRO A 35 6.27 -7.65 39.30
N ASP A 36 7.18 -6.96 38.63
CA ASP A 36 7.51 -5.55 38.92
C ASP A 36 6.35 -4.56 38.78
N PHE A 37 5.25 -4.94 38.10
CA PHE A 37 4.11 -4.04 37.89
C PHE A 37 2.89 -4.39 38.75
N TYR A 38 2.74 -5.64 39.19
CA TYR A 38 1.60 -6.06 40.03
C TYR A 38 1.97 -6.29 41.51
N GLU A 39 3.25 -6.47 41.84
CA GLU A 39 3.67 -6.71 43.23
C GLU A 39 3.72 -5.37 44.00
N HIS A 40 2.98 -5.27 45.10
CA HIS A 40 2.91 -4.05 45.92
C HIS A 40 4.26 -3.64 46.55
N THR A 41 5.23 -4.55 46.61
CA THR A 41 6.58 -4.31 47.15
C THR A 41 7.55 -3.77 46.11
N SER A 42 7.19 -3.78 44.83
CA SER A 42 8.02 -3.27 43.74
C SER A 42 7.97 -1.73 43.69
N GLY A 43 9.09 -1.10 43.30
CA GLY A 43 9.16 0.36 43.11
C GLY A 43 8.35 0.86 41.91
N HIS A 44 7.85 -0.05 41.07
CA HIS A 44 7.11 0.24 39.84
C HIS A 44 5.65 -0.24 39.89
N TYR A 45 5.12 -0.49 41.09
CA TYR A 45 3.76 -0.97 41.28
C TYR A 45 2.72 -0.06 40.60
N VAL A 46 1.90 -0.66 39.74
CA VAL A 46 0.81 0.02 39.04
C VAL A 46 -0.50 -0.30 39.75
N GLY A 47 -0.99 0.65 40.55
CA GLY A 47 -2.23 0.47 41.31
C GLY A 47 -3.50 0.33 40.47
N ASN A 48 -3.52 0.87 39.24
CA ASN A 48 -4.65 0.73 38.34
C ASN A 48 -4.18 0.39 36.91
N PRO A 49 -3.99 -0.91 36.60
CA PRO A 49 -3.50 -1.33 35.28
C PRO A 49 -4.47 -0.98 34.15
N ARG A 50 -5.77 -0.82 34.45
CA ARG A 50 -6.77 -0.44 33.44
C ARG A 50 -6.56 0.99 32.93
N SER A 51 -6.26 1.93 33.82
CA SER A 51 -5.99 3.32 33.42
C SER A 51 -4.74 3.43 32.54
N VAL A 52 -3.67 2.69 32.89
CA VAL A 52 -2.44 2.65 32.09
C VAL A 52 -2.69 2.02 30.72
N THR A 53 -3.49 0.95 30.67
CA THR A 53 -3.88 0.30 29.41
C THR A 53 -4.66 1.24 28.49
N VAL A 54 -5.60 2.03 29.03
CA VAL A 54 -6.35 3.02 28.24
C VAL A 54 -5.42 4.09 27.66
N ILE A 55 -4.46 4.57 28.46
CA ILE A 55 -3.47 5.55 27.98
C ILE A 55 -2.58 4.93 26.89
N GLY A 56 -2.13 3.68 27.08
CA GLY A 56 -1.37 2.94 26.08
C GLY A 56 -2.15 2.74 24.76
N GLY A 57 -3.44 2.45 24.84
CA GLY A 57 -4.33 2.37 23.68
C GLY A 57 -4.50 3.71 22.96
N LEU A 58 -4.61 4.83 23.70
CA LEU A 58 -4.70 6.18 23.13
C LEU A 58 -3.40 6.59 22.41
N LEU A 59 -2.24 6.29 23.01
CA LEU A 59 -0.95 6.51 22.36
C LEU A 59 -0.82 5.65 21.09
N GLY A 60 -1.26 4.39 21.16
CA GLY A 60 -1.35 3.50 20.00
C GLY A 60 -2.24 4.04 18.89
N ALA A 61 -3.35 4.72 19.23
CA ALA A 61 -4.23 5.36 18.25
C ALA A 61 -3.56 6.55 17.54
N ILE A 62 -2.81 7.39 18.26
CA ILE A 62 -2.07 8.53 17.67
C ILE A 62 -1.00 8.03 16.70
N ILE A 63 -0.25 7.00 17.12
CA ILE A 63 0.79 6.38 16.32
C ILE A 63 0.15 5.70 15.09
N GLY A 64 -0.93 4.95 15.30
CA GLY A 64 -1.68 4.28 14.24
C GLY A 64 -2.22 5.24 13.19
N ALA A 65 -2.78 6.37 13.61
CA ALA A 65 -3.26 7.41 12.70
C ALA A 65 -2.13 7.99 11.84
N SER A 66 -0.94 8.18 12.42
CA SER A 66 0.23 8.67 11.70
C SER A 66 0.72 7.66 10.65
N PHE A 67 0.75 6.37 10.99
CA PHE A 67 1.11 5.31 10.04
C PHE A 67 0.08 5.15 8.92
N MET A 68 -1.22 5.23 9.22
CA MET A 68 -2.27 5.14 8.22
C MET A 68 -2.22 6.30 7.22
N ASN A 69 -1.87 7.50 7.67
CA ASN A 69 -1.69 8.66 6.77
C ASN A 69 -0.54 8.44 5.76
N ILE A 70 0.55 7.81 6.20
CA ILE A 70 1.66 7.42 5.31
C ILE A 70 1.19 6.31 4.36
N PHE A 71 0.47 5.32 4.87
CA PHE A 71 -0.05 4.21 4.08
C PHE A 71 -0.96 4.69 2.95
N ASP A 72 -1.81 5.68 3.22
CA ASP A 72 -2.66 6.31 2.21
C ASP A 72 -1.84 6.92 1.06
N THR A 73 -0.76 7.65 1.40
CA THR A 73 0.12 8.27 0.39
C THR A 73 0.81 7.21 -0.48
N VAL A 74 1.24 6.11 0.13
CA VAL A 74 1.86 4.98 -0.59
C VAL A 74 0.83 4.28 -1.48
N GLY A 75 -0.39 4.06 -0.97
CA GLY A 75 -1.49 3.48 -1.74
C GLY A 75 -1.84 4.31 -2.97
N ASP A 76 -1.94 5.63 -2.83
CA ASP A 76 -2.17 6.56 -3.93
C ASP A 76 -1.05 6.48 -4.98
N THR A 77 0.20 6.36 -4.54
CA THR A 77 1.35 6.23 -5.44
C THR A 77 1.30 4.92 -6.23
N ILE A 78 1.00 3.80 -5.57
CA ILE A 78 0.87 2.49 -6.22
C ILE A 78 -0.26 2.51 -7.24
N LEU A 79 -1.43 3.05 -6.87
CA LEU A 79 -2.57 3.17 -7.77
C LEU A 79 -2.27 4.11 -8.94
N TYR A 80 -1.53 5.19 -8.70
CA TYR A 80 -1.08 6.09 -9.75
C TYR A 80 -0.13 5.39 -10.73
N CYS A 81 0.86 4.65 -10.24
CA CYS A 81 1.76 3.85 -11.07
C CYS A 81 0.99 2.81 -11.88
N PHE A 82 0.04 2.11 -11.27
CA PHE A 82 -0.81 1.14 -11.93
C PHE A 82 -1.65 1.78 -13.05
N ALA A 83 -2.37 2.87 -12.75
CA ALA A 83 -3.20 3.56 -13.73
C ALA A 83 -2.38 4.21 -14.86
N SER A 84 -1.20 4.76 -14.54
CA SER A 84 -0.23 5.29 -15.50
C SER A 84 0.23 4.21 -16.47
N GLU A 85 0.63 3.05 -15.94
CA GLU A 85 1.09 1.92 -16.74
C GLU A 85 -0.04 1.35 -17.61
N GLN A 86 -1.25 1.21 -17.07
CA GLN A 86 -2.42 0.77 -17.83
C GLN A 86 -2.74 1.73 -18.99
N ARG A 87 -2.68 3.05 -18.73
CA ARG A 87 -2.86 4.07 -19.78
C ARG A 87 -1.76 4.05 -20.83
N ARG A 88 -0.51 3.78 -20.42
CA ARG A 88 0.62 3.66 -21.35
C ARG A 88 0.41 2.46 -22.28
N ARG A 89 0.00 1.31 -21.73
CA ARG A 89 -0.27 0.09 -22.48
C ARG A 89 -1.44 0.26 -23.44
N SER A 90 -2.53 0.89 -22.99
CA SER A 90 -3.69 1.12 -23.86
C SER A 90 -3.35 1.99 -25.07
N MET A 91 -2.52 3.03 -24.91
CA MET A 91 -2.04 3.84 -26.04
C MET A 91 -1.17 3.04 -27.01
N ILE A 92 -0.25 2.22 -26.52
CA ILE A 92 0.59 1.34 -27.35
C ILE A 92 -0.27 0.33 -28.13
N ASN A 93 -1.25 -0.30 -27.48
CA ASN A 93 -2.13 -1.27 -28.10
C ASN A 93 -3.01 -0.64 -29.19
N HIS A 94 -3.51 0.57 -28.95
CA HIS A 94 -4.33 1.31 -29.92
C HIS A 94 -3.55 1.70 -31.18
N GLU A 95 -2.23 1.94 -31.04
CA GLU A 95 -1.33 2.23 -32.16
C GLU A 95 -0.91 0.94 -32.91
N LYS A 96 -0.65 -0.16 -32.20
CA LYS A 96 -0.19 -1.43 -32.79
C LYS A 96 -1.30 -2.29 -33.44
N TYR A 97 -2.50 -2.37 -32.87
CA TYR A 97 -3.49 -3.39 -33.25
C TYR A 97 -4.83 -2.86 -33.79
N GLY A 98 -5.08 -1.55 -33.71
CA GLY A 98 -6.41 -1.00 -34.01
C GLY A 98 -7.49 -1.47 -33.02
N ASP A 99 -8.67 -0.88 -33.11
CA ASP A 99 -9.78 -0.86 -32.13
C ASP A 99 -10.43 -2.23 -31.78
N GLY A 100 -9.73 -3.37 -31.92
CA GLY A 100 -10.32 -4.72 -31.78
C GLY A 100 -9.43 -5.83 -31.25
N ALA A 101 -8.26 -5.54 -30.66
CA ALA A 101 -7.45 -6.57 -30.00
C ALA A 101 -7.78 -6.65 -28.49
N ASP A 102 -8.42 -7.74 -28.10
CA ASP A 102 -8.73 -8.06 -26.69
C ASP A 102 -7.44 -8.48 -25.97
N VAL A 103 -6.75 -7.51 -25.37
CA VAL A 103 -5.64 -7.80 -24.44
C VAL A 103 -6.24 -8.09 -23.07
N GLU A 104 -6.08 -9.32 -22.57
CA GLU A 104 -6.43 -9.67 -21.20
C GLU A 104 -5.50 -8.95 -20.22
N ASP A 105 -5.96 -7.82 -19.67
CA ASP A 105 -5.25 -7.11 -18.61
C ASP A 105 -5.24 -8.00 -17.33
N PRO A 106 -4.07 -8.30 -16.73
CA PRO A 106 -3.95 -9.21 -15.57
C PRO A 106 -4.59 -8.67 -14.27
N GLY A 107 -5.34 -7.57 -14.33
CA GLY A 107 -5.95 -6.90 -13.18
C GLY A 107 -4.91 -6.34 -12.20
N PHE A 108 -5.39 -5.64 -11.18
CA PHE A 108 -4.54 -5.01 -10.17
C PHE A 108 -3.65 -6.04 -9.43
N PHE A 109 -4.22 -7.17 -8.99
CA PHE A 109 -3.48 -8.18 -8.23
C PHE A 109 -2.46 -8.92 -9.07
N GLY A 110 -2.73 -9.16 -10.36
CA GLY A 110 -1.74 -9.75 -11.26
C GLY A 110 -0.56 -8.79 -11.47
N TRP A 111 -0.84 -7.51 -11.75
CA TRP A 111 0.21 -6.50 -11.83
C TRP A 111 1.03 -6.40 -10.53
N LEU A 112 0.37 -6.42 -9.37
CA LEU A 112 1.04 -6.34 -8.07
C LEU A 112 1.95 -7.54 -7.80
N MET A 113 1.55 -8.74 -8.22
CA MET A 113 2.33 -9.98 -8.06
C MET A 113 3.36 -10.17 -9.18
N GLY A 114 3.47 -9.22 -10.11
CA GLY A 114 4.40 -9.29 -11.22
C GLY A 114 4.02 -10.34 -12.26
N THR A 115 2.75 -10.73 -12.38
CA THR A 115 2.33 -11.51 -13.55
C THR A 115 2.47 -10.61 -14.77
N GLU A 116 3.48 -10.89 -15.58
CA GLU A 116 3.63 -10.25 -16.86
C GLU A 116 2.43 -10.63 -17.73
N PRO A 117 1.81 -9.67 -18.43
CA PRO A 117 0.81 -10.02 -19.44
C PRO A 117 1.51 -10.91 -20.47
N GLN A 118 0.89 -12.04 -20.80
CA GLN A 118 1.35 -12.86 -21.91
C GLN A 118 1.26 -12.00 -23.17
N PRO A 119 2.37 -11.70 -23.86
CA PRO A 119 2.27 -11.08 -25.16
C PRO A 119 1.57 -12.08 -26.08
N VAL A 120 0.49 -11.65 -26.75
CA VAL A 120 0.05 -12.32 -27.98
C VAL A 120 1.26 -12.24 -28.91
N GLU A 121 1.83 -13.40 -29.25
CA GLU A 121 3.13 -13.61 -29.92
C GLU A 121 3.63 -12.38 -30.72
N GLU A 122 4.62 -11.66 -30.17
CA GLU A 122 5.31 -10.58 -30.88
C GLU A 122 6.29 -11.17 -31.92
N GLU A 123 6.02 -10.97 -33.21
CA GLU A 123 7.12 -10.77 -34.17
C GLU A 123 7.87 -9.49 -33.73
N GLY A 124 9.13 -9.66 -33.35
CA GLY A 124 9.86 -8.76 -32.46
C GLY A 124 9.83 -7.28 -32.84
N MET A 125 9.64 -6.41 -31.84
CA MET A 125 9.76 -4.97 -32.06
C MET A 125 10.41 -4.26 -30.87
N GLY A 126 11.41 -3.44 -31.20
CA GLY A 126 12.25 -2.73 -30.26
C GLY A 126 11.51 -1.70 -29.40
N TYR A 127 12.04 -1.50 -28.20
CA TYR A 127 11.53 -0.62 -27.14
C TYR A 127 11.45 0.89 -27.52
N ALA A 128 11.99 1.31 -28.67
CA ALA A 128 12.09 2.72 -29.04
C ALA A 128 11.08 3.09 -30.15
N PRO A 129 10.36 4.23 -30.03
CA PRO A 129 9.48 4.70 -31.09
C PRO A 129 10.30 5.02 -32.35
N ASP A 130 9.73 4.76 -33.53
CA ASP A 130 10.45 4.81 -34.82
C ASP A 130 11.10 6.16 -35.09
N GLY A 131 10.50 7.26 -34.63
CA GLY A 131 11.05 8.60 -34.74
C GLY A 131 12.36 8.78 -33.95
N LEU A 132 12.52 8.06 -32.83
CA LEU A 132 13.72 8.10 -32.00
C LEU A 132 14.81 7.19 -32.56
N ILE A 133 14.44 6.03 -33.12
CA ILE A 133 15.37 5.16 -33.87
C ILE A 133 15.93 5.92 -35.07
N ALA A 134 15.07 6.61 -35.82
CA ALA A 134 15.49 7.43 -36.95
C ALA A 134 16.40 8.60 -36.53
N LEU A 135 16.17 9.20 -35.36
CA LEU A 135 17.03 10.25 -34.81
C LEU A 135 18.39 9.72 -34.34
N ILE A 136 18.41 8.56 -33.68
CA ILE A 136 19.64 7.87 -33.26
C ILE A 136 20.45 7.45 -34.49
N ASP A 137 19.81 6.93 -35.54
CA ASP A 137 20.50 6.52 -36.77
C ASP A 137 21.05 7.74 -37.54
N ARG A 138 20.36 8.88 -37.48
CA ARG A 138 20.77 10.13 -38.13
C ARG A 138 21.90 10.88 -37.40
N HIS A 139 22.03 10.71 -36.09
CA HIS A 139 23.02 11.42 -35.26
C HIS A 139 24.05 10.51 -34.57
N GLY A 140 23.95 9.19 -34.72
CA GLY A 140 24.85 8.19 -34.13
C GLY A 140 26.13 7.89 -34.93
N ARG A 141 26.53 8.76 -35.87
CA ARG A 141 27.81 8.69 -36.59
C ARG A 141 28.64 9.94 -36.39
#